data_AF-A0A0R2VJH1-F1
#
_entry.id   AF-A0A0R2VJH1-F1
#
_cell.length_a   1.000
_cell.length_b   1.000
_cell.length_c   1.000
_cell.angle_alpha   90.00
_cell.angle_beta   90.00
_cell.angle_gamma   90.00
#
_symmetry.space_group_name_H-M   'P 1'
#
loop_
_entity.id
_entity.type
_entity.pdbx_description
1 polymer ?
#
loop_
_entity_poly.entity_id
_entity_poly.type
_entity_poly.pdbx_seq_one_letter_code
_entity_poly.pdbx_strand_id
1 'polypeptide(L)'
;MEAPIRRMEARPNLADNKDKLRRIHQQDDERIKRLKSLSLKLNNLDELEKTPAYMRRNIHLNDTPESSDDSFSKYSLTPGEDKDAGIKRNNSFLHDNVD
;
A
#
# COMPACT_ATOMS: atom_id res chain seq x y z
N MET A 1 -57.77 -50.81 -0.24
CA MET A 1 -56.95 -50.02 0.71
C MET A 1 -55.52 -50.11 0.24
N GLU A 2 -54.98 -49.06 -0.40
CA GLU A 2 -53.59 -49.03 -0.88
C GLU A 2 -52.62 -48.74 0.28
N ALA A 3 -51.48 -49.44 0.31
CA ALA A 3 -50.46 -49.29 1.34
C ALA A 3 -49.54 -48.08 1.05
N PRO A 4 -49.01 -47.41 2.10
CA PRO A 4 -48.21 -46.20 1.92
C PRO A 4 -46.82 -46.50 1.35
N ILE A 5 -46.42 -45.74 0.34
CA ILE A 5 -45.11 -45.81 -0.30
C ILE A 5 -44.04 -45.35 0.71
N ARG A 6 -43.14 -46.27 1.08
CA ARG A 6 -41.98 -45.97 1.92
C ARG A 6 -40.99 -45.10 1.12
N ARG A 7 -40.83 -43.83 1.53
CA ARG A 7 -39.82 -42.91 0.96
C ARG A 7 -38.44 -43.56 1.09
N MET A 8 -37.85 -43.98 -0.04
CA MET A 8 -36.47 -44.46 -0.10
C MET A 8 -35.53 -43.25 -0.08
N GLU A 9 -34.77 -43.09 1.00
CA GLU A 9 -33.68 -42.10 1.07
C GLU A 9 -32.61 -42.43 0.02
N ALA A 10 -32.20 -41.44 -0.77
CA ALA A 10 -31.22 -41.60 -1.84
C ALA A 10 -29.87 -42.00 -1.26
N ARG A 11 -29.29 -43.11 -1.74
CA ARG A 11 -27.94 -43.54 -1.34
C ARG A 11 -26.92 -42.54 -1.88
N PRO A 12 -25.93 -42.08 -1.08
CA PRO A 12 -24.92 -41.15 -1.56
C PRO A 12 -24.13 -41.79 -2.72
N ASN A 13 -23.97 -41.05 -3.81
CA ASN A 13 -23.27 -41.50 -5.01
C ASN A 13 -21.75 -41.54 -4.74
N LEU A 14 -21.12 -42.67 -5.09
CA LEU A 14 -19.69 -42.92 -4.86
C LEU A 14 -18.79 -41.96 -5.65
N ALA A 15 -19.25 -41.48 -6.82
CA ALA A 15 -18.53 -40.48 -7.62
C ALA A 15 -18.44 -39.13 -6.90
N ASP A 16 -19.52 -38.68 -6.26
CA ASP A 16 -19.57 -37.42 -5.51
C ASP A 16 -18.57 -37.43 -4.34
N ASN A 17 -18.35 -38.59 -3.72
CA ASN A 17 -17.40 -38.75 -2.63
C ASN A 17 -15.93 -38.66 -3.11
N LYS A 18 -15.63 -39.21 -4.29
CA LYS A 18 -14.30 -39.12 -4.92
C LYS A 18 -13.98 -37.68 -5.32
N ASP A 19 -14.95 -36.95 -5.87
CA ASP A 19 -14.77 -35.56 -6.25
C ASP A 19 -14.63 -34.64 -5.03
N LYS A 20 -15.38 -34.91 -3.96
CA LYS A 20 -15.21 -34.21 -2.68
C LYS A 20 -13.81 -34.41 -2.10
N LEU A 21 -13.31 -35.66 -2.11
CA LEU A 21 -11.96 -35.98 -1.64
C LEU A 21 -10.88 -35.27 -2.48
N ARG A 22 -11.06 -35.25 -3.81
CA ARG A 22 -10.16 -34.51 -4.72
C ARG A 22 -10.11 -33.01 -4.42
N ARG A 23 -11.26 -32.38 -4.16
CA ARG A 23 -11.32 -30.96 -3.80
C ARG A 23 -10.63 -30.66 -2.47
N ILE A 24 -10.78 -31.54 -1.47
CA ILE A 24 -10.09 -31.40 -0.18
C ILE A 24 -8.57 -31.46 -0.39
N HIS A 25 -8.07 -32.46 -1.12
CA HIS A 25 -6.64 -32.55 -1.42
C HIS A 25 -6.11 -31.35 -2.19
N GLN A 26 -6.86 -30.83 -3.16
CA GLN A 26 -6.49 -29.62 -3.88
C GLN A 26 -6.39 -28.40 -2.96
N GLN A 27 -7.34 -28.23 -2.03
CA GLN A 27 -7.31 -27.14 -1.06
C GLN A 27 -6.14 -27.27 -0.08
N ASP A 28 -5.83 -28.49 0.36
CA ASP A 28 -4.69 -28.76 1.24
C ASP A 28 -3.36 -28.46 0.53
N ASP A 29 -3.21 -28.89 -0.72
CA ASP A 29 -2.03 -28.61 -1.53
C ASP A 29 -1.84 -27.10 -1.76
N GLU A 30 -2.92 -26.37 -2.05
CA GLU A 30 -2.88 -24.92 -2.17
C GLU A 30 -2.49 -24.25 -0.85
N ARG A 31 -3.06 -24.69 0.27
CA ARG A 31 -2.72 -24.17 1.59
C ARG A 31 -1.25 -24.39 1.90
N ILE A 32 -0.72 -25.60 1.65
CA ILE A 32 0.70 -25.94 1.86
C ILE A 32 1.59 -25.07 0.97
N LYS A 33 1.24 -24.90 -0.31
CA LYS A 33 1.99 -24.02 -1.23
C LYS A 33 2.02 -22.57 -0.73
N ARG A 34 0.88 -22.03 -0.28
CA ARG A 34 0.80 -20.67 0.26
C ARG A 34 1.66 -20.52 1.53
N LEU A 35 1.56 -21.46 2.47
CA LEU A 35 2.37 -21.46 3.70
C LEU A 35 3.87 -21.54 3.41
N LYS A 36 4.29 -22.42 2.50
CA LYS A 36 5.69 -22.52 2.06
C LYS A 36 6.16 -21.22 1.43
N SER A 37 5.35 -20.61 0.56
CA SER A 37 5.69 -19.32 -0.06
C SER A 37 5.80 -18.19 0.96
N LEU A 38 4.97 -18.20 2.00
CA LEU A 38 5.01 -17.22 3.08
C LEU A 38 6.24 -17.43 3.96
N SER A 39 6.51 -18.67 4.38
CA SER A 39 7.70 -19.00 5.17
C SER A 39 8.98 -18.60 4.45
N LEU A 40 9.10 -18.87 3.15
CA LEU A 40 10.26 -18.47 2.35
C LEU A 40 10.44 -16.95 2.31
N LYS A 41 9.35 -16.18 2.18
CA LYS A 41 9.40 -14.71 2.23
C LYS A 41 9.81 -14.17 3.59
N LEU A 42 9.42 -14.85 4.67
CA LEU A 42 9.75 -14.45 6.05
C LEU A 42 11.20 -14.81 6.42
N ASN A 43 11.78 -15.87 5.84
CA ASN A 43 13.17 -16.25 6.10
C ASN A 43 14.18 -15.16 5.68
N ASN A 44 13.82 -14.30 4.72
CA ASN A 44 14.67 -13.22 4.24
C ASN A 44 14.27 -11.85 4.83
N LEU A 45 13.44 -11.82 5.88
CA LEU A 45 12.92 -10.57 6.44
C LEU A 45 14.03 -9.73 7.09
N ASP A 46 15.00 -10.35 7.76
CA ASP A 46 16.09 -9.67 8.44
C ASP A 46 16.94 -8.80 7.50
N GLU A 47 17.15 -9.26 6.27
CA GLU A 47 17.88 -8.51 5.23
C GLU A 47 17.02 -7.37 4.66
N LEU A 48 15.72 -7.65 4.47
CA LEU A 48 14.76 -6.65 4.02
C LEU A 48 14.61 -5.53 5.05
N GLU A 49 14.61 -5.80 6.35
CA GLU A 49 14.47 -4.77 7.37
C GLU A 49 15.67 -3.82 7.41
N LYS A 50 16.88 -4.35 7.23
CA LYS A 50 18.13 -3.56 7.22
C LYS A 50 18.28 -2.69 5.98
N THR A 51 17.65 -3.07 4.86
CA THR A 51 17.80 -2.38 3.58
C THR A 51 16.71 -1.33 3.36
N PRO A 52 17.04 -0.06 3.03
CA PRO A 52 16.05 0.96 2.73
C PRO A 52 15.12 0.60 1.58
N ALA A 53 13.90 1.12 1.59
CA ALA A 53 12.87 0.78 0.61
C ALA A 53 13.26 1.08 -0.86
N TYR A 54 13.97 2.19 -1.10
CA TYR A 54 14.40 2.58 -2.44
C TYR A 54 15.44 1.61 -3.00
N MET A 55 16.38 1.14 -2.17
CA MET A 55 17.35 0.11 -2.57
C MET A 55 16.67 -1.24 -2.82
N ARG A 56 15.79 -1.68 -1.90
CA ARG A 56 15.04 -2.95 -2.04
C ARG A 56 14.23 -3.04 -3.35
N ARG A 57 13.71 -1.90 -3.80
CA ARG A 57 12.89 -1.80 -5.03
C ARG A 57 13.69 -1.40 -6.27
N ASN A 58 15.01 -1.26 -6.15
CA ASN A 58 15.88 -0.78 -7.22
C ASN A 58 15.40 0.55 -7.84
N ILE A 59 14.85 1.44 -7.00
CA ILE A 59 14.37 2.77 -7.38
C ILE A 59 15.53 3.75 -7.27
N HIS A 60 15.84 4.41 -8.38
CA HIS A 60 16.78 5.52 -8.40
C HIS A 60 16.06 6.78 -7.94
N LEU A 61 16.54 7.37 -6.84
CA LEU A 61 16.06 8.67 -6.38
C LEU A 61 16.68 9.74 -7.27
N ASN A 62 15.87 10.67 -7.77
CA ASN A 62 16.38 11.85 -8.44
C ASN A 62 17.05 12.76 -7.41
N ASP A 63 18.17 13.36 -7.78
CA ASP A 63 18.83 14.38 -6.99
C ASP A 63 17.99 15.66 -7.10
N THR A 64 17.03 15.80 -6.19
CA THR A 64 16.20 17.01 -6.08
C THR A 64 16.90 17.98 -5.15
N PRO A 65 16.90 19.30 -5.46
CA PRO A 65 17.44 20.29 -4.54
C PRO A 65 16.82 20.12 -3.15
N GLU A 66 17.63 20.32 -2.12
CA GLU A 66 17.19 20.17 -0.74
C GLU A 66 15.93 21.01 -0.50
N SER A 67 14.90 20.42 0.11
CA SER A 67 13.70 21.19 0.48
C SER A 67 13.97 22.27 1.53
N SER A 68 15.18 22.29 2.09
CA SER A 68 15.71 23.31 2.99
C SER A 68 16.10 24.59 2.23
N ASP A 69 16.28 24.51 0.90
CA ASP A 69 16.46 25.69 0.08
C ASP A 69 15.12 26.40 -0.06
N ASP A 70 15.03 27.54 0.62
CA ASP A 70 13.85 28.37 0.66
C ASP A 70 13.41 28.79 -0.74
N SER A 71 12.27 28.23 -1.16
CA SER A 71 11.60 28.60 -2.42
C SER A 71 10.82 29.91 -2.31
N PHE A 72 10.92 30.63 -1.19
CA PHE A 72 10.28 31.94 -1.08
C PHE A 72 11.08 33.01 -1.81
N SER A 73 10.36 33.88 -2.52
CA SER A 73 10.96 35.08 -3.09
C SER A 73 11.40 35.99 -1.94
N LYS A 74 12.69 36.35 -1.90
CA LYS A 74 13.24 37.36 -0.96
C LYS A 74 12.68 38.77 -1.21
N TYR A 75 11.81 38.94 -2.21
CA TYR A 75 11.27 40.22 -2.64
C TYR A 75 9.76 40.26 -2.44
N SER A 76 9.26 41.34 -1.85
CA SER A 76 7.84 41.65 -1.72
C SER A 76 7.48 42.87 -2.56
N LEU A 77 6.29 42.86 -3.18
CA LEU A 77 5.75 43.99 -3.94
C LEU A 77 4.95 44.88 -2.99
N THR A 78 5.47 46.08 -2.71
CA THR A 78 4.75 47.05 -1.88
C THR A 78 4.06 48.09 -2.78
N PRO A 79 2.81 48.46 -2.50
CA PRO A 79 2.19 49.60 -3.16
C PRO A 79 2.96 50.88 -2.76
N GLY A 80 3.57 51.56 -3.72
CA GLY A 80 4.19 52.86 -3.51
C GLY A 80 3.14 53.98 -3.46
N GLU A 81 3.48 55.08 -2.79
CA GLU A 81 2.59 56.25 -2.63
C GLU A 81 2.26 56.93 -3.98
N ASP A 82 3.15 56.82 -4.97
CA ASP A 82 3.04 57.47 -6.28
C ASP A 82 2.67 56.51 -7.43
N LYS A 83 1.78 55.53 -7.17
CA LYS A 83 1.31 54.52 -8.15
C LYS A 83 2.39 53.61 -8.77
N ASP A 84 3.65 53.79 -8.43
CA ASP A 84 4.74 52.90 -8.83
C ASP A 84 4.85 51.73 -7.83
N ALA A 85 4.72 50.50 -8.32
CA ALA A 85 4.88 49.30 -7.52
C ALA A 85 6.38 49.05 -7.26
N GLY A 86 6.79 49.21 -6.00
CA GLY A 86 8.18 49.04 -5.59
C GLY A 86 8.48 47.62 -5.13
N ILE A 87 9.60 47.06 -5.57
CA ILE A 87 10.10 45.74 -5.11
C ILE A 87 11.05 45.96 -3.92
N LYS A 88 10.72 45.43 -2.74
CA LYS A 88 11.56 45.53 -1.53
C LYS A 88 12.09 44.16 -1.10
N ARG A 89 13.36 44.09 -0.70
CA ARG A 89 14.03 42.87 -0.18
C ARG A 89 13.69 42.56 1.29
N ASN A 90 13.12 43.53 2.01
CA ASN A 90 12.80 43.46 3.42
C ASN A 90 11.27 43.46 3.60
N ASN A 91 10.67 42.27 3.67
CA ASN A 91 9.24 42.14 3.95
C ASN A 91 8.97 42.45 5.43
N SER A 92 8.43 43.63 5.72
CA SER A 92 8.08 44.07 7.08
C SER A 92 6.94 43.25 7.69
N PHE A 93 6.14 42.53 6.89
CA PHE A 93 5.02 41.73 7.38
C PHE A 93 5.45 40.42 8.06
N LEU A 94 6.69 39.96 7.80
CA LEU A 94 7.12 38.64 8.25
C LEU A 94 7.73 38.61 9.66
N HIS A 95 8.10 39.76 10.24
CA HIS A 95 8.84 39.76 11.52
C HIS A 95 8.58 40.96 12.45
N ASP A 96 7.60 41.83 12.17
CA ASP A 96 7.31 42.99 13.04
C ASP A 96 5.89 42.86 13.60
N ASN A 97 5.82 42.59 14.91
CA ASN A 97 4.63 42.39 15.76
C ASN A 97 4.03 40.97 15.80
N VAL A 98 4.82 40.02 16.30
CA VAL A 98 4.27 38.89 17.05
C VAL A 98 4.31 39.27 18.54
N ASP A 99 3.19 39.80 19.06
CA ASP A 99 2.87 39.82 20.50
C ASP A 99 2.05 38.58 20.88
#